data_AF-A0A2K2TFU2-F1
#
_entry.id   AF-A0A2K2TFU2-F1
#
_cell.length_a   1.000
_cell.length_b   1.000
_cell.length_c   1.000
_cell.angle_alpha   90.00
_cell.angle_beta   90.00
_cell.angle_gamma   90.00
#
_symmetry.space_group_name_H-M   'P 1'
#
loop_
_entity.id
_entity.type
_entity.pdbx_description
1 polymer ?
#
loop_
_entity_poly.entity_id
_entity_poly.type
_entity_poly.pdbx_seq_one_letter_code
_entity_poly.pdbx_strand_id
1 'polypeptide(L)' 'MNPESIGDLGIIMELKDGLAIGTILGTDEPFKVKVRREAVKSLETYMIVLLNLDHTDFIYQE' A
#
# COMPACT_ATOMS: atom_id res chain seq x y z
N MET A 1 25.19 7.24 -3.66
CA MET A 1 24.41 6.01 -3.48
C MET A 1 22.96 6.43 -3.35
N ASN A 2 22.11 6.07 -4.32
CA ASN A 2 20.68 6.09 -4.04
C ASN A 2 20.46 5.04 -2.94
N PRO A 3 19.84 5.37 -1.81
CA PRO A 3 19.35 4.33 -0.93
C PRO A 3 18.47 3.42 -1.79
N GLU A 4 18.77 2.12 -1.82
CA GLU A 4 17.92 1.16 -2.51
C GLU A 4 16.51 1.36 -1.98
N SER A 5 15.56 1.67 -2.87
CA SER A 5 14.21 2.01 -2.47
C SER A 5 13.64 0.82 -1.72
N ILE A 6 13.26 1.02 -0.46
CA ILE A 6 12.70 -0.05 0.36
C ILE A 6 11.30 -0.45 -0.12
N GLY A 7 10.67 0.37 -0.95
CA GLY A 7 9.32 0.18 -1.46
C GLY A 7 8.83 1.30 -2.36
N ASP A 8 7.57 1.19 -2.76
CA ASP A 8 6.84 2.19 -3.54
C ASP A 8 5.70 2.80 -2.73
N LEU A 9 5.38 4.07 -3.00
CA LEU A 9 4.25 4.73 -2.36
C LEU A 9 2.97 4.49 -3.16
N GLY A 10 1.92 4.04 -2.50
CA GLY A 10 0.59 3.87 -3.07
C GLY A 10 -0.44 4.77 -2.38
N ILE A 11 -1.50 5.13 -3.11
CA ILE A 11 -2.71 5.72 -2.53
C ILE A 11 -3.85 4.69 -2.57
N ILE A 12 -4.47 4.43 -1.43
CA ILE A 12 -5.64 3.56 -1.33
C ILE A 12 -6.83 4.28 -1.96
N MET A 13 -7.50 3.65 -2.92
CA MET A 13 -8.71 4.19 -3.57
C MET A 13 -9.98 3.46 -3.12
N GLU A 14 -9.86 2.22 -2.67
CA GLU A 14 -10.97 1.43 -2.18
C GLU A 14 -10.49 0.45 -1.09
N LEU A 15 -11.33 0.26 -0.06
CA LEU A 15 -11.19 -0.79 0.95
C LEU A 15 -12.39 -1.71 0.86
N LYS A 16 -12.17 -2.97 0.49
CA LYS A 16 -13.27 -3.93 0.24
C LYS A 16 -12.86 -5.34 0.63
N ASP A 17 -13.71 -6.01 1.42
CA ASP A 17 -13.55 -7.44 1.76
C ASP A 17 -12.15 -7.81 2.31
N GLY A 18 -11.51 -6.91 3.08
CA GLY A 18 -10.15 -7.11 3.60
C GLY A 18 -9.03 -6.90 2.58
N LEU A 19 -9.32 -6.20 1.49
CA LEU A 19 -8.36 -5.79 0.46
C LEU A 19 -8.29 -4.26 0.42
N ALA A 20 -7.08 -3.76 0.25
CA ALA A 20 -6.80 -2.39 -0.14
C ALA A 20 -6.45 -2.38 -1.62
N ILE A 21 -7.19 -1.58 -2.38
CA ILE A 21 -7.04 -1.42 -3.81
C ILE A 21 -6.67 0.03 -4.05
N GLY A 22 -5.68 0.28 -4.88
CA GLY A 22 -5.18 1.63 -5.09
C GLY A 22 -4.26 1.74 -6.29
N THR A 23 -3.53 2.85 -6.36
CA THR A 23 -2.57 3.13 -7.43
C THR A 23 -1.21 3.52 -6.85
N ILE A 24 -0.14 3.10 -7.51
CA ILE A 24 1.24 3.52 -7.21
C ILE A 24 1.43 4.95 -7.68
N LEU A 25 1.94 5.79 -6.79
CA LEU A 25 2.22 7.20 -7.08
C LEU A 25 3.42 7.31 -8.02
N GLY A 26 3.24 8.03 -9.12
CA GLY A 26 4.29 8.28 -10.11
C GLY A 26 4.33 7.29 -11.28
N THR A 27 3.69 6.12 -11.15
CA THR A 27 3.57 5.14 -12.25
C THR A 27 2.12 4.88 -12.69
N ASP A 28 1.14 5.26 -11.87
CA ASP A 28 -0.29 4.97 -12.06
C ASP A 28 -0.60 3.46 -12.18
N GLU A 29 0.33 2.60 -11.75
CA GLU A 29 0.16 1.16 -11.73
C GLU A 29 -0.83 0.75 -10.62
N PRO A 30 -1.85 -0.07 -10.90
CA PRO A 30 -2.79 -0.49 -9.88
C PRO A 30 -2.16 -1.51 -8.92
N PHE A 31 -2.47 -1.40 -7.63
CA PHE A 31 -2.12 -2.42 -6.64
C PHE A 31 -3.34 -3.00 -5.96
N LYS A 32 -3.18 -4.23 -5.42
CA LYS A 32 -4.18 -4.90 -4.60
C LYS A 32 -3.51 -5.71 -3.50
N VAL A 33 -3.60 -5.20 -2.27
CA VAL A 33 -2.94 -5.80 -1.10
C VAL A 33 -3.97 -6.32 -0.11
N LYS A 34 -3.69 -7.49 0.46
CA LYS A 34 -4.51 -8.05 1.54
C LYS A 34 -4.20 -7.34 2.84
N VAL A 35 -5.23 -6.76 3.46
CA VAL A 35 -5.09 -6.05 4.72
C VAL A 35 -5.01 -7.06 5.87
N ARG A 36 -3.96 -6.94 6.69
CA ARG A 36 -3.84 -7.72 7.93
C ARG A 36 -4.92 -7.29 8.92
N ARG A 37 -5.49 -8.23 9.67
CA ARG A 37 -6.67 -7.98 10.53
C ARG A 37 -6.43 -6.86 11.55
N GLU A 38 -5.23 -6.78 12.08
CA GLU A 38 -4.76 -5.78 13.03
C GLU A 38 -4.69 -4.37 12.42
N ALA A 39 -4.44 -4.25 11.12
CA ALA A 39 -4.29 -2.98 10.41
C ALA A 39 -5.61 -2.47 9.80
N VAL A 40 -6.66 -3.29 9.71
CA VAL A 40 -7.94 -2.92 9.08
C VAL A 40 -8.53 -1.63 9.65
N LYS A 41 -8.38 -1.41 10.96
CA LYS A 41 -8.91 -0.22 11.64
C LYS A 41 -8.07 1.04 11.43
N SER A 42 -6.87 0.90 10.88
CA SER A 42 -5.91 1.99 10.70
C SER A 42 -5.80 2.46 9.25
N LEU A 43 -6.46 1.77 8.31
CA LEU A 43 -6.48 2.13 6.91
C LEU A 43 -7.77 2.85 6.55
N GLU A 44 -7.63 3.89 5.73
CA GLU A 44 -8.74 4.66 5.19
C GLU A 44 -8.57 4.84 3.68
N THR A 45 -9.67 5.15 2.99
CA THR A 45 -9.61 5.54 1.58
C THR A 45 -8.87 6.87 1.45
N TYR A 46 -8.08 7.02 0.39
CA TYR A 46 -7.15 8.12 0.11
C TYR A 46 -5.95 8.21 1.06
N MET A 47 -5.70 7.19 1.88
CA MET A 47 -4.49 7.08 2.68
C MET A 47 -3.28 6.72 1.80
N ILE A 48 -2.16 7.41 2.03
CA ILE A 48 -0.86 7.04 1.43
C ILE A 48 -0.22 5.94 2.27
N VAL A 49 0.25 4.90 1.58
CA VAL A 49 0.87 3.71 2.18
C VAL A 49 2.17 3.39 1.48
N LEU A 50 3.09 2.75 2.20
CA LEU A 50 4.32 2.21 1.64
C LEU A 50 4.12 0.71 1.35
N LEU A 51 4.46 0.30 0.14
CA LEU A 51 4.32 -1.06 -0.38
C LEU A 51 5.71 -1.66 -0.60
N ASN A 52 5.86 -2.97 -0.44
CA ASN A 52 7.08 -3.64 -0.90
C ASN A 52 7.20 -3.55 -2.43
N LEU A 53 8.40 -3.79 -2.96
CA LEU A 53 8.68 -3.67 -4.40
C LEU A 53 7.86 -4.63 -5.28
N ASP A 54 7.32 -5.70 -4.70
CA ASP A 54 6.41 -6.63 -5.39
C ASP A 54 4.92 -6.21 -5.31
N HIS A 55 4.62 -5.09 -4.64
CA HIS A 55 3.26 -4.55 -4.40
C HIS A 55 2.27 -5.57 -3.81
N THR A 56 2.76 -6.49 -2.99
CA THR A 56 1.99 -7.59 -2.40
C THR A 56 1.66 -7.39 -0.93
N ASP A 57 2.44 -6.57 -0.21
CA ASP A 57 2.24 -6.29 1.21
C ASP A 57 2.62 -4.84 1.55
N PHE A 58 2.08 -4.35 2.66
CA PHE A 58 2.46 -3.05 3.20
C PHE A 58 3.78 -3.16 3.98
N ILE A 59 4.59 -2.13 3.87
CA ILE A 59 5.75 -1.95 4.76
C ILE A 59 5.24 -1.18 5.98
N TYR A 60 5.06 -1.92 7.07
CA TYR A 60 4.72 -1.35 8.37
C TYR A 60 6.01 -0.79 9.01
N GLN A 61 6.05 0.51 9.30
CA GLN A 61 7.00 1.03 10.27
C GLN A 61 6.42 0.81 11.67
N GLU A 62 7.16 0.14 12.53
CA GLU A 62 6.86 0.06 13.98
C GLU A 62 6.92 1.45 14.64
#